data_AF-A0A0G4NLE8-F1
#
_entry.id   AF-A0A0G4NLE8-F1
#
_cell.length_a   1.000
_cell.length_b   1.000
_cell.length_c   1.000
_cell.angle_alpha   90.00
_cell.angle_beta   90.00
_cell.angle_gamma   90.00
#
_symmetry.space_group_name_H-M   'P 1'
#
loop_
_entity.id
_entity.type
_entity.pdbx_description
1 polymer ?
#
loop_
_entity_poly.entity_id
_entity_poly.type
_entity_poly.pdbx_seq_one_letter_code
_entity_poly.pdbx_strand_id
1 'polypeptide(L)'
;MMALCKSPLAAAKARLAQSARQMEMLQVRGRTAGCGAFRELVDGNPPPLAAAAAAAAADENEHEHEHEHENEHENEHENEHENKQLGQYGLTREHVDKAPVDPLFAFKVKESSVATEDLLRLYGELVTAQKVAMGECRDERGGLRVDEERLQGRKRDHMAAIHRWLEAIAAHEALGEMLNV
;
A
#
# COMPACT_ATOMS: atom_id res chain seq x y z
N MET A 1 -3.77 -31.44 -3.83
CA MET A 1 -4.14 -30.27 -2.99
C MET A 1 -2.90 -29.38 -2.91
N MET A 2 -2.69 -28.51 -3.90
CA MET A 2 -1.55 -27.60 -3.93
C MET A 2 -1.82 -26.49 -2.92
N ALA A 3 -1.12 -26.49 -1.78
CA ALA A 3 -1.05 -25.30 -0.96
C ALA A 3 -0.35 -24.22 -1.81
N LEU A 4 -1.12 -23.36 -2.45
CA LEU A 4 -0.61 -22.11 -3.03
C LEU A 4 0.05 -21.38 -1.86
N CYS A 5 1.38 -21.43 -1.79
CA CYS A 5 2.15 -20.58 -0.90
C CYS A 5 1.78 -19.14 -1.27
N LYS A 6 0.80 -18.56 -0.56
CA LYS A 6 0.46 -17.16 -0.72
C LYS A 6 1.75 -16.40 -0.40
N SER A 7 2.26 -15.64 -1.37
CA SER A 7 3.47 -14.86 -1.15
C SER A 7 3.25 -13.93 0.05
N PRO A 8 4.31 -13.60 0.82
CA PRO A 8 4.19 -12.66 1.93
C PRO A 8 3.50 -11.35 1.51
N LEU A 9 3.86 -10.83 0.32
CA LEU A 9 3.17 -9.68 -0.29
C LEU A 9 1.66 -9.93 -0.51
N ALA A 10 1.26 -11.10 -1.01
CA ALA A 10 -0.17 -11.42 -1.19
C ALA A 10 -0.91 -11.50 0.16
N ALA A 11 -0.25 -11.99 1.22
CA ALA A 11 -0.82 -12.01 2.57
C ALA A 11 -0.99 -10.60 3.14
N ALA A 12 0.02 -9.74 2.99
CA ALA A 12 -0.02 -8.34 3.41
C ALA A 12 -1.12 -7.57 2.66
N LYS A 13 -1.24 -7.76 1.34
CA LYS A 13 -2.33 -7.20 0.53
C LYS A 13 -3.71 -7.63 1.02
N ALA A 14 -3.87 -8.91 1.34
CA ALA A 14 -5.13 -9.43 1.86
C ALA A 14 -5.49 -8.81 3.23
N ARG A 15 -4.52 -8.66 4.14
CA ARG A 15 -4.70 -7.96 5.42
C ARG A 15 -5.09 -6.50 5.22
N LEU A 16 -4.43 -5.82 4.29
CA LEU A 16 -4.73 -4.41 3.98
C LEU A 16 -6.16 -4.27 3.43
N ALA A 17 -6.55 -5.11 2.47
CA ALA A 17 -7.90 -5.12 1.91
C ALA A 17 -8.97 -5.43 2.96
N GLN A 18 -8.71 -6.41 3.84
CA GLN A 18 -9.59 -6.73 4.97
C GLN A 18 -9.73 -5.54 5.93
N SER A 19 -8.62 -4.87 6.27
CA SER A 19 -8.66 -3.72 7.16
C SER A 19 -9.45 -2.55 6.55
N ALA A 20 -9.29 -2.29 5.26
CA ALA A 20 -10.05 -1.27 4.53
C ALA A 20 -11.55 -1.59 4.55
N ARG A 21 -11.92 -2.84 4.29
CA ARG A 21 -13.32 -3.28 4.30
C ARG A 21 -13.97 -3.15 5.69
N GLN A 22 -13.26 -3.53 6.73
CA GLN A 22 -13.70 -3.38 8.11
C GLN A 22 -13.86 -1.90 8.50
N MET A 23 -13.03 -1.01 7.92
CA MET A 23 -13.05 0.42 8.21
C MET A 23 -14.29 1.05 7.61
N GLU A 24 -14.62 0.70 6.37
CA GLU A 24 -15.87 1.11 5.71
C GLU A 24 -17.09 0.71 6.52
N MET A 25 -17.14 -0.53 7.02
CA MET A 25 -18.25 -0.99 7.85
C MET A 25 -18.41 -0.14 9.12
N LEU A 26 -17.29 0.19 9.77
CA LEU A 26 -17.28 1.00 10.97
C LEU A 26 -17.68 2.46 10.70
N GLN A 27 -17.24 3.03 9.57
CA GLN A 27 -17.64 4.37 9.13
C GLN A 27 -19.12 4.44 8.78
N VAL A 28 -19.65 3.44 8.07
CA VAL A 28 -21.08 3.33 7.78
C VAL A 28 -21.88 3.27 9.09
N ARG A 29 -21.40 2.53 10.09
CA ARG A 29 -22.01 2.52 11.43
C ARG A 29 -21.97 3.90 12.09
N GLY A 30 -20.86 4.63 11.99
CA GLY A 30 -20.74 5.99 12.50
C GLY A 30 -21.73 6.99 11.90
N ARG A 31 -22.23 6.73 10.69
CA ARG A 31 -23.27 7.56 10.03
C ARG A 31 -24.70 7.24 10.49
N THR A 32 -24.91 6.16 11.24
CA THR A 32 -26.24 5.79 11.75
C THR A 32 -26.65 6.61 12.98
N ALA A 33 -27.96 6.77 13.19
CA ALA A 33 -28.50 7.52 14.33
C ALA A 33 -28.00 6.94 15.67
N GLY A 34 -27.51 7.81 16.57
CA GLY A 34 -26.96 7.43 17.87
C GLY A 34 -25.43 7.34 17.93
N CYS A 35 -24.72 7.45 16.80
CA CYS A 35 -23.25 7.39 16.75
C CYS A 35 -22.56 8.76 16.52
N GLY A 36 -23.26 9.88 16.75
CA GLY A 36 -22.74 11.23 16.47
C GLY A 36 -21.40 11.54 17.14
N ALA A 37 -21.26 11.20 18.43
CA ALA A 37 -20.01 11.40 19.18
C ALA A 37 -18.84 10.59 18.60
N PHE A 38 -19.09 9.38 18.09
CA PHE A 38 -18.05 8.60 17.40
C PHE A 38 -17.64 9.29 16.09
N ARG A 39 -18.61 9.75 15.30
CA ARG A 39 -18.36 10.43 14.03
C ARG A 39 -17.51 11.69 14.22
N GLU A 40 -17.88 12.55 15.15
CA GLU A 40 -17.14 13.80 15.43
C GLU A 40 -15.67 13.54 15.81
N LEU A 41 -15.41 12.48 16.58
CA LEU A 41 -14.04 12.10 16.97
C LEU A 41 -13.22 11.55 15.80
N VAL A 42 -13.86 10.84 14.86
CA VAL A 42 -13.18 10.23 13.71
C VAL A 42 -12.99 11.21 12.56
N ASP A 43 -13.88 12.19 12.39
CA ASP A 43 -13.78 13.20 11.32
C ASP A 43 -12.47 14.02 11.41
N GLY A 44 -11.92 14.22 12.62
CA GLY A 44 -10.61 14.86 12.83
C GLY A 44 -9.39 13.92 12.72
N ASN A 45 -9.60 12.62 12.55
CA ASN A 45 -8.55 11.60 12.54
C ASN A 45 -8.83 10.56 11.44
N PRO A 46 -8.61 10.89 10.16
CA PRO A 46 -8.95 10.01 9.05
C PRO A 46 -8.16 8.69 9.08
N PRO A 47 -8.71 7.59 8.53
CA PRO A 47 -7.99 6.33 8.44
C PRO A 47 -6.66 6.47 7.70
N PRO A 48 -5.63 5.67 8.05
CA PRO A 48 -4.31 5.72 7.41
C PRO A 48 -4.31 5.72 5.89
N LEU A 49 -5.14 4.88 5.24
CA LEU A 49 -5.24 4.87 3.78
C LEU A 49 -5.80 6.19 3.21
N ALA A 50 -6.82 6.77 3.87
CA ALA A 50 -7.40 8.04 3.48
C ALA A 50 -6.46 9.23 3.78
N ALA A 51 -5.76 9.19 4.91
CA ALA A 51 -4.75 10.19 5.26
C ALA A 51 -3.57 10.18 4.25
N ALA A 52 -3.14 8.99 3.81
CA ALA A 52 -2.13 8.87 2.76
C ALA A 52 -2.63 9.42 1.42
N ALA A 53 -3.93 9.25 1.12
CA ALA A 53 -4.58 9.87 -0.05
C ALA A 53 -4.48 11.39 -0.02
N ALA A 54 -4.88 12.00 1.10
CA ALA A 54 -4.87 13.45 1.27
C ALA A 54 -3.45 14.02 1.22
N ALA A 55 -2.47 13.32 1.81
CA ALA A 55 -1.07 13.74 1.75
C ALA A 55 -0.50 13.68 0.32
N ALA A 56 -0.86 12.67 -0.48
CA ALA A 56 -0.43 12.57 -1.86
C ALA A 56 -1.06 13.65 -2.76
N ALA A 57 -2.34 13.97 -2.53
CA ALA A 57 -3.03 15.02 -3.29
C ALA A 57 -2.46 16.43 -2.99
N ALA A 58 -1.95 16.67 -1.78
CA ALA A 58 -1.31 17.92 -1.44
C ALA A 58 0.04 18.13 -2.16
N ASP A 59 0.76 17.06 -2.49
CA ASP A 59 2.04 17.08 -3.19
C ASP A 59 1.88 17.32 -4.71
N GLU A 60 0.74 16.93 -5.29
CA GLU A 60 0.42 17.14 -6.71
C GLU A 60 -0.07 18.57 -7.05
N ASN A 61 -0.39 19.38 -6.04
CA ASN A 61 -0.97 20.73 -6.20
C ASN A 61 0.05 21.82 -6.61
N GLU A 62 1.30 21.46 -6.91
CA GLU A 62 2.31 22.40 -7.44
C GLU A 62 2.37 22.47 -8.98
N HIS A 63 1.51 21.74 -9.71
CA HIS A 63 1.35 21.94 -11.16
C HIS A 63 0.16 22.86 -11.44
N GLU A 64 0.45 24.15 -11.64
CA GLU A 64 -0.48 25.14 -12.17
C GLU A 64 -1.03 24.67 -13.53
N HIS A 65 -2.22 24.07 -13.53
CA HIS A 65 -3.01 23.92 -14.74
C HIS A 65 -4.14 24.94 -14.71
N GLU A 66 -3.93 26.05 -15.43
CA GLU A 66 -4.99 26.93 -15.89
C GLU A 66 -5.93 26.13 -16.79
N HIS A 67 -7.00 25.57 -16.22
CA HIS A 67 -8.13 25.08 -17.00
C HIS A 67 -9.44 25.52 -16.36
N GLU A 68 -10.05 26.53 -16.98
CA GLU A 68 -11.45 26.86 -16.84
C GLU A 68 -12.28 25.65 -17.31
N HIS A 69 -12.84 24.88 -16.38
CA HIS A 69 -13.93 23.97 -16.70
C HIS A 69 -15.05 24.09 -15.68
N GLU A 70 -16.22 24.35 -16.24
CA GLU A 70 -17.49 24.60 -15.58
C GLU A 70 -17.97 23.37 -14.80
N ASN A 71 -18.68 23.66 -13.70
CA ASN A 71 -19.48 22.75 -12.88
C ASN A 71 -20.07 21.57 -13.66
N GLU A 72 -19.77 20.33 -13.24
CA GLU A 72 -20.69 19.17 -13.21
C GLU A 72 -20.00 17.81 -12.91
N HIS A 73 -19.00 17.67 -12.02
CA HIS A 73 -18.46 16.32 -11.67
C HIS A 73 -18.03 16.17 -10.20
N GLU A 74 -18.94 16.33 -9.25
CA GLU A 74 -18.61 16.13 -7.82
C GLU A 74 -18.61 14.66 -7.37
N ASN A 75 -19.18 13.72 -8.14
CA ASN A 75 -19.41 12.34 -7.67
C ASN A 75 -18.43 11.28 -8.23
N GLU A 76 -17.65 11.63 -9.25
CA GLU A 76 -16.69 10.69 -9.89
C GLU A 76 -15.26 10.87 -9.38
N HIS A 77 -14.92 12.05 -8.85
CA HIS A 77 -13.58 12.35 -8.36
C HIS A 77 -13.21 11.58 -7.07
N GLU A 78 -14.13 11.39 -6.12
CA GLU A 78 -13.85 10.66 -4.87
C GLU A 78 -13.44 9.20 -5.12
N ASN A 79 -14.08 8.55 -6.10
CA ASN A 79 -13.86 7.14 -6.41
C ASN A 79 -12.53 6.90 -7.13
N GLU A 80 -12.06 7.86 -7.94
CA GLU A 80 -10.74 7.77 -8.59
C GLU A 80 -9.57 7.93 -7.59
N HIS A 81 -9.68 8.85 -6.64
CA HIS A 81 -8.62 9.08 -5.66
C HIS A 81 -8.44 7.88 -4.71
N GLU A 82 -9.52 7.26 -4.25
CA GLU A 82 -9.44 6.03 -3.45
C GLU A 82 -8.81 4.86 -4.23
N ASN A 83 -9.16 4.71 -5.51
CA ASN A 83 -8.66 3.62 -6.34
C ASN A 83 -7.17 3.80 -6.70
N LYS A 84 -6.70 5.05 -6.90
CA LYS A 84 -5.27 5.38 -7.09
C LYS A 84 -4.44 4.97 -5.88
N GLN A 85 -4.93 5.20 -4.66
CA GLN A 85 -4.21 4.85 -3.43
C GLN A 85 -4.18 3.35 -3.16
N LEU A 86 -5.28 2.64 -3.39
CA LEU A 86 -5.29 1.18 -3.38
C LEU A 86 -4.33 0.62 -4.44
N GLY A 87 -4.25 1.26 -5.60
CA GLY A 87 -3.28 0.96 -6.66
C GLY A 87 -1.83 1.01 -6.20
N GLN A 88 -1.48 1.94 -5.29
CA GLN A 88 -0.15 1.96 -4.67
C GLN A 88 0.15 0.72 -3.84
N TYR A 89 -0.83 -0.11 -3.49
CA TYR A 89 -0.62 -1.41 -2.83
C TYR A 89 -0.89 -2.58 -3.77
N GLY A 90 -1.09 -2.31 -5.06
CA GLY A 90 -1.56 -3.28 -6.05
C GLY A 90 -2.85 -3.96 -5.62
N LEU A 91 -3.74 -3.17 -5.01
CA LEU A 91 -5.11 -3.51 -4.68
C LEU A 91 -6.05 -2.74 -5.62
N THR A 92 -7.28 -3.23 -5.73
CA THR A 92 -8.37 -2.58 -6.47
C THR A 92 -9.59 -2.53 -5.55
N ARG A 93 -10.58 -1.72 -5.90
CA ARG A 93 -11.86 -1.69 -5.19
C ARG A 93 -12.48 -3.08 -5.00
N GLU A 94 -12.43 -3.92 -6.04
CA GLU A 94 -12.94 -5.30 -6.00
C GLU A 94 -12.25 -6.16 -4.92
N HIS A 95 -10.95 -5.98 -4.69
CA HIS A 95 -10.23 -6.70 -3.65
C HIS A 95 -10.74 -6.34 -2.24
N VAL A 96 -11.10 -5.07 -2.03
CA VAL A 96 -11.67 -4.59 -0.76
C VAL A 96 -13.10 -5.12 -0.59
N ASP A 97 -13.91 -5.05 -1.64
CA ASP A 97 -15.30 -5.50 -1.58
C ASP A 97 -15.44 -7.00 -1.34
N LYS A 98 -14.51 -7.81 -1.86
CA LYS A 98 -14.45 -9.26 -1.67
C LYS A 98 -13.65 -9.68 -0.45
N ALA A 99 -13.03 -8.74 0.28
CA ALA A 99 -12.20 -9.09 1.42
C ALA A 99 -13.04 -9.78 2.51
N PRO A 100 -12.55 -10.88 3.10
CA PRO A 100 -13.27 -11.56 4.16
C PRO A 100 -13.36 -10.66 5.39
N VAL A 101 -14.55 -10.53 5.96
CA VAL A 101 -14.75 -9.83 7.23
C VAL A 101 -14.97 -10.87 8.32
N ASP A 102 -14.30 -10.70 9.46
CA ASP A 102 -14.55 -11.53 10.64
C ASP A 102 -16.04 -11.43 11.04
N PRO A 103 -16.79 -12.55 11.10
CA PRO A 103 -18.18 -12.54 11.52
C PRO A 103 -18.41 -11.89 12.89
N LEU A 104 -17.46 -12.04 13.83
CA LEU A 104 -17.55 -11.42 15.15
C LEU A 104 -17.41 -9.89 15.07
N PHE A 105 -16.51 -9.41 14.21
CA PHE A 105 -16.39 -7.98 13.93
C PHE A 105 -17.67 -7.44 13.29
N ALA A 106 -18.18 -8.12 12.25
CA ALA A 106 -19.41 -7.72 11.57
C ALA A 106 -20.61 -7.68 12.51
N PHE A 107 -20.71 -8.64 13.43
CA PHE A 107 -21.75 -8.69 14.46
C PHE A 107 -21.64 -7.49 15.40
N LYS A 108 -20.46 -7.27 16.00
CA LYS A 108 -20.21 -6.13 16.91
C LYS A 108 -20.53 -4.79 16.27
N VAL A 109 -20.09 -4.56 15.03
CA VAL A 109 -20.37 -3.27 14.35
C VAL A 109 -21.86 -3.07 14.08
N LYS A 110 -22.62 -4.14 13.83
CA LYS A 110 -24.06 -4.07 13.54
C LYS A 110 -24.93 -3.91 14.79
N GLU A 111 -24.44 -4.28 15.97
CA GLU A 111 -25.23 -4.19 17.19
C GLU A 111 -25.54 -2.73 17.56
N SER A 112 -26.83 -2.45 17.74
CA SER A 112 -27.37 -1.11 18.01
C SER A 112 -26.87 -0.51 19.33
N SER A 113 -26.52 -1.37 20.30
CA SER A 113 -26.19 -1.00 21.68
C SER A 113 -24.70 -0.87 21.98
N VAL A 114 -23.83 -0.94 20.97
CA VAL A 114 -22.38 -0.82 21.19
C VAL A 114 -22.05 0.58 21.71
N ALA A 115 -21.33 0.63 22.82
CA ALA A 115 -20.88 1.87 23.43
C ALA A 115 -19.89 2.61 22.52
N THR A 116 -19.88 3.95 22.59
CA THR A 116 -18.97 4.79 21.79
C THR A 116 -17.51 4.41 22.02
N GLU A 117 -17.16 4.07 23.27
CA GLU A 117 -15.83 3.63 23.68
C GLU A 117 -15.40 2.34 22.96
N ASP A 118 -16.33 1.41 22.75
CA ASP A 118 -16.06 0.17 22.02
C ASP A 118 -15.83 0.43 20.53
N LEU A 119 -16.59 1.34 19.93
CA LEU A 119 -16.38 1.77 18.53
C LEU A 119 -15.02 2.45 18.36
N LEU A 120 -14.62 3.31 19.30
CA LEU A 120 -13.32 3.97 19.30
C LEU A 120 -12.17 2.98 19.47
N ARG A 121 -12.33 1.99 20.34
CA ARG A 121 -11.36 0.90 20.49
C ARG A 121 -11.20 0.12 19.18
N LEU A 122 -12.31 -0.29 18.56
CA LEU A 122 -12.30 -0.98 17.27
C LEU A 122 -11.64 -0.13 16.18
N TYR A 123 -11.90 1.18 16.17
CA TYR A 123 -11.26 2.12 15.25
C TYR A 123 -9.73 2.13 15.45
N GLY A 124 -9.26 2.28 16.70
CA GLY A 124 -7.83 2.30 17.01
C GLY A 124 -7.09 1.00 16.66
N GLU A 125 -7.72 -0.15 16.94
CA GLU A 125 -7.22 -1.46 16.53
C GLU A 125 -7.07 -1.54 15.01
N LEU A 126 -8.07 -1.06 14.28
CA LEU A 126 -8.09 -1.13 12.83
C LEU A 126 -7.11 -0.14 12.16
N VAL A 127 -6.95 1.06 12.72
CA VAL A 127 -5.90 2.01 12.33
C VAL A 127 -4.53 1.37 12.48
N THR A 128 -4.29 0.69 13.60
CA THR A 128 -3.02 -0.01 13.84
C THR A 128 -2.81 -1.14 12.82
N ALA A 129 -3.82 -1.98 12.62
CA ALA A 129 -3.77 -3.08 11.66
C ALA A 129 -3.52 -2.58 10.23
N GLN A 130 -4.16 -1.49 9.82
CA GLN A 130 -4.00 -0.89 8.51
C GLN A 130 -2.57 -0.33 8.32
N LYS A 131 -2.02 0.38 9.32
CA LYS A 131 -0.62 0.86 9.28
C LYS A 131 0.39 -0.28 9.16
N VAL A 132 0.20 -1.35 9.93
CA VAL A 132 1.07 -2.53 9.87
C VAL A 132 1.00 -3.16 8.47
N ALA A 133 -0.21 -3.41 7.95
CA ALA A 133 -0.37 -4.03 6.64
C ALA A 133 0.18 -3.15 5.50
N MET A 134 0.05 -1.83 5.58
CA MET A 134 0.67 -0.89 4.65
C MET A 134 2.20 -0.98 4.68
N GLY A 135 2.79 -1.04 5.88
CA GLY A 135 4.24 -1.22 6.07
C GLY A 135 4.74 -2.52 5.46
N GLU A 136 4.10 -3.65 5.81
CA GLU A 136 4.42 -4.96 5.24
C GLU A 136 4.35 -4.96 3.71
N CYS A 137 3.30 -4.35 3.13
CA CYS A 137 3.18 -4.25 1.67
C CYS A 137 4.29 -3.42 1.02
N ARG A 138 4.81 -2.40 1.72
CA ARG A 138 5.93 -1.57 1.25
C ARG A 138 7.24 -2.34 1.36
N ASP A 139 7.48 -2.98 2.49
CA ASP A 139 8.71 -3.72 2.77
C ASP A 139 8.87 -4.92 1.82
N GLU A 140 7.83 -5.73 1.65
CA GLU A 140 7.84 -6.87 0.74
C GLU A 140 8.09 -6.46 -0.71
N ARG A 141 7.51 -5.34 -1.14
CA ARG A 141 7.74 -4.82 -2.49
C ARG A 141 9.14 -4.25 -2.67
N GLY A 142 9.67 -3.60 -1.65
CA GLY A 142 11.07 -3.17 -1.61
C GLY A 142 12.01 -4.37 -1.73
N GLY A 143 11.74 -5.45 -0.99
CA GLY A 143 12.47 -6.71 -1.07
C GLY A 143 12.46 -7.31 -2.47
N LEU A 144 11.27 -7.41 -3.10
CA LEU A 144 11.15 -7.90 -4.48
C LEU A 144 11.93 -7.05 -5.48
N ARG A 145 11.96 -5.72 -5.31
CA ARG A 145 12.75 -4.84 -6.18
C ARG A 145 14.25 -5.11 -6.04
N VAL A 146 14.74 -5.22 -4.81
CA VAL A 146 16.16 -5.54 -4.53
C VAL A 146 16.53 -6.90 -5.11
N ASP A 147 15.65 -7.89 -4.98
CA ASP A 147 15.88 -9.20 -5.55
C ASP A 147 15.91 -9.19 -7.08
N GLU A 148 15.04 -8.42 -7.72
CA GLU A 148 15.05 -8.24 -9.17
C GLU A 148 16.33 -7.54 -9.63
N GLU A 149 16.76 -6.45 -8.98
CA GLU A 149 18.03 -5.77 -9.27
C GLU A 149 19.22 -6.72 -9.15
N ARG A 150 19.23 -7.56 -8.11
CA ARG A 150 20.27 -8.59 -7.91
C ARG A 150 20.24 -9.65 -9.02
N LEU A 151 19.06 -10.06 -9.47
CA LEU A 151 18.91 -10.98 -10.60
C LEU A 151 19.41 -10.37 -11.91
N GLN A 152 19.08 -9.10 -12.17
CA GLN A 152 19.55 -8.37 -13.36
C GLN A 152 21.07 -8.19 -13.33
N GLY A 153 21.66 -7.90 -12.16
CA GLY A 153 23.11 -7.85 -11.98
C GLY A 153 23.80 -9.16 -12.36
N ARG A 154 23.23 -10.31 -11.97
CA ARG A 154 23.75 -11.64 -12.33
C ARG A 154 23.59 -11.99 -13.80
N LYS A 155 22.53 -11.50 -14.45
CA LYS A 155 22.29 -11.72 -15.88
C LYS A 155 23.15 -10.84 -16.78
N ARG A 156 23.86 -9.87 -16.22
CA ARG A 156 24.65 -8.92 -16.99
C ARG A 156 25.83 -9.64 -17.64
N ASP A 157 25.99 -9.44 -18.95
CA ASP A 157 27.15 -9.96 -19.66
C ASP A 157 28.40 -9.17 -19.23
N HIS A 158 29.26 -9.82 -18.45
CA HIS A 158 30.51 -9.24 -17.98
C HIS A 158 31.65 -9.35 -19.00
N MET A 159 31.45 -10.02 -20.14
CA MET A 159 32.47 -10.27 -21.16
C MET A 159 33.14 -8.96 -21.62
N ALA A 160 32.36 -7.93 -21.91
CA ALA A 160 32.89 -6.62 -22.31
C ALA A 160 33.70 -5.93 -21.21
N ALA A 161 33.30 -6.06 -19.95
CA ALA A 161 34.05 -5.49 -18.82
C ALA A 161 35.37 -6.25 -18.60
N ILE A 162 35.33 -7.59 -18.70
CA ILE A 162 36.50 -8.46 -18.63
C ILE A 162 37.49 -8.12 -19.75
N HIS A 163 37.02 -7.98 -21.00
CA HIS A 163 37.87 -7.58 -22.12
C HIS A 163 38.54 -6.23 -21.88
N ARG A 164 37.79 -5.21 -21.43
CA ARG A 164 38.38 -3.89 -21.11
C ARG A 164 39.41 -3.96 -19.99
N TRP A 165 39.17 -4.80 -18.98
CA TRP A 165 40.13 -5.04 -17.90
C TRP A 165 41.40 -5.72 -18.43
N LEU A 166 41.27 -6.74 -19.27
CA LEU A 166 42.41 -7.43 -19.88
C LEU A 166 43.22 -6.49 -20.79
N GLU A 167 42.56 -5.68 -21.60
CA GLU A 167 43.22 -4.65 -22.44
C GLU A 167 43.99 -3.64 -21.59
N ALA A 168 43.39 -3.14 -20.51
CA ALA A 168 44.04 -2.20 -19.61
C ALA A 168 45.26 -2.81 -18.91
N ILE A 169 45.17 -4.05 -18.43
CA ILE A 169 46.30 -4.74 -17.76
C ILE A 169 47.42 -5.03 -18.78
N ALA A 170 47.08 -5.40 -20.02
CA ALA A 170 48.06 -5.63 -21.08
C ALA A 170 48.80 -4.33 -21.47
N ALA A 171 48.09 -3.20 -21.50
CA ALA A 171 48.68 -1.88 -21.79
C ALA A 171 49.67 -1.40 -20.71
N HIS A 172 49.56 -1.91 -19.48
CA HIS A 172 50.43 -1.54 -18.36
C HIS A 172 51.56 -2.56 -18.09
N GLU A 173 51.79 -3.54 -18.97
CA GLU A 173 52.77 -4.65 -18.84
C GLU A 173 52.63 -5.51 -17.56
N ALA A 174 51.66 -5.23 -16.69
CA ALA A 174 51.40 -5.94 -15.44
C ALA A 174 50.79 -7.35 -15.65
N LEU A 175 50.37 -7.68 -16.88
CA LEU A 175 49.76 -8.97 -17.20
C LEU A 175 50.77 -10.13 -17.07
N GLY A 176 52.03 -9.89 -17.44
CA GLY A 176 53.12 -10.87 -17.33
C GLY A 176 53.53 -11.13 -15.88
N GLU A 177 53.45 -10.13 -15.00
CA GLU A 177 53.73 -10.29 -13.57
C GLU A 177 52.59 -11.03 -12.83
N MET A 178 51.33 -10.82 -13.22
CA MET A 178 50.18 -11.50 -12.61
C MET A 178 50.01 -12.97 -13.05
N LEU A 179 50.45 -13.33 -14.26
CA LEU A 179 50.36 -14.70 -14.79
C LEU A 179 51.54 -15.59 -14.37
N ASN A 180 52.65 -15.00 -13.92
CA ASN A 180 53.76 -15.72 -13.30
C ASN A 180 53.44 -16.01 -11.82
N VAL A 181 52.55 -16.97 -11.57
CA VAL A 181 52.41 -17.67 -10.27
C VAL A 181 53.11 -19.02 -10.35
#